data_AF-A0A4Q1VH25-F1
#
_entry.id   AF-A0A4Q1VH25-F1
#
_cell.length_a   1.000
_cell.length_b   1.000
_cell.length_c   1.000
_cell.angle_alpha   90.00
_cell.angle_beta   90.00
_cell.angle_gamma   90.00
#
_symmetry.space_group_name_H-M   'P 1'
#
loop_
_entity.id
_entity.type
_entity.pdbx_description
1 polymer ?
#
loop_
_entity_poly.entity_id
_entity_poly.type
_entity_poly.pdbx_seq_one_letter_code
_entity_poly.pdbx_strand_id
1 'polypeptide(L)'
;MDTLDERLVTLLRHDARRSVSDLAVDLGVSRATVRARMERLERSGDIIGYTVVLRADAVDQRIRGIMLIEIEGHAADRVVRALGGFPEVSTIHTTNGRWDLVVELGTASLTDFDAVLRRIRLIAGITGSETSLLLATPRTTRARLT
;
A
#
# COMPACT_ATOMS: atom_id res chain seq x y z
N MET A 1 20.02 -9.99 4.32
CA MET A 1 19.65 -10.96 3.27
C MET A 1 20.84 -11.20 2.37
N ASP A 2 21.00 -12.40 1.84
CA ASP A 2 21.96 -12.71 0.76
C ASP A 2 21.25 -12.88 -0.60
N THR A 3 22.01 -13.08 -1.66
CA THR A 3 21.49 -13.21 -3.04
C THR A 3 20.48 -14.35 -3.20
N LEU A 4 20.62 -15.43 -2.43
CA LEU A 4 19.66 -16.54 -2.47
C LEU A 4 18.32 -16.12 -1.85
N ASP A 5 18.37 -15.39 -0.73
CA ASP A 5 17.17 -14.86 -0.09
C ASP A 5 16.43 -13.86 -0.99
N GLU A 6 17.14 -12.98 -1.68
CA GLU A 6 16.54 -12.00 -2.61
C GLU A 6 15.81 -12.68 -3.77
N ARG A 7 16.42 -13.74 -4.34
CA ARG A 7 15.79 -14.56 -5.38
C ARG A 7 14.57 -15.30 -4.85
N LEU A 8 14.66 -15.88 -3.65
CA LEU A 8 13.54 -16.57 -2.99
C LEU A 8 12.37 -15.60 -2.76
N VAL A 9 12.62 -14.42 -2.20
CA VAL A 9 11.61 -13.38 -1.97
C VAL A 9 10.99 -12.92 -3.29
N THR A 10 11.77 -12.81 -4.37
CA THR A 10 11.25 -12.47 -5.69
C THR A 10 10.24 -13.50 -6.20
N LEU A 11 10.54 -14.80 -6.04
CA LEU A 11 9.63 -15.88 -6.43
C LEU A 11 8.35 -15.88 -5.56
N LEU A 12 8.49 -15.68 -4.24
CA LEU A 12 7.36 -15.62 -3.31
C LEU A 12 6.48 -14.37 -3.51
N ARG A 13 7.05 -13.23 -3.89
CA ARG A 13 6.28 -12.03 -4.28
C ARG A 13 5.44 -12.27 -5.52
N HIS A 14 5.91 -13.14 -6.41
CA HIS A 14 5.16 -13.50 -7.60
C HIS A 14 4.02 -14.47 -7.28
N ASP A 15 4.31 -15.52 -6.50
CA ASP A 15 3.31 -16.46 -6.00
C ASP A 15 3.77 -17.06 -4.66
N ALA A 16 3.16 -16.59 -3.57
CA ALA A 16 3.44 -17.05 -2.22
C ALA A 16 3.01 -18.50 -1.97
N ARG A 17 2.17 -19.08 -2.84
CA ARG A 17 1.70 -20.48 -2.73
C ARG A 17 2.60 -21.47 -3.47
N ARG A 18 3.65 -21.01 -4.16
CA ARG A 18 4.61 -21.89 -4.82
C ARG A 18 5.15 -22.94 -3.85
N SER A 19 5.19 -24.19 -4.30
CA SER A 19 5.64 -25.26 -3.43
C SER A 19 7.14 -25.12 -3.13
N VAL A 20 7.56 -25.57 -1.96
CA VAL A 20 8.99 -25.65 -1.60
C VAL A 20 9.79 -26.46 -2.63
N SER A 21 9.16 -27.44 -3.28
CA SER A 21 9.78 -28.24 -4.33
C SER A 21 10.09 -27.41 -5.57
N ASP A 22 9.14 -26.59 -6.03
CA ASP A 22 9.32 -25.74 -7.22
C ASP A 22 10.36 -24.64 -6.94
N LEU A 23 10.28 -24.03 -5.76
CA LEU A 23 11.26 -23.04 -5.31
C LEU A 23 12.68 -23.62 -5.25
N ALA A 24 12.84 -24.86 -4.79
CA ALA A 24 14.12 -25.55 -4.75
C ALA A 24 14.70 -25.78 -6.14
N VAL A 25 13.87 -26.19 -7.11
CA VAL A 25 14.27 -26.36 -8.52
C VAL A 25 14.69 -25.02 -9.11
N ASP A 26 13.88 -23.98 -8.97
CA ASP A 26 14.15 -22.66 -9.57
C ASP A 26 15.37 -21.94 -8.96
N LEU A 27 15.67 -22.21 -7.68
CA LEU A 27 16.80 -21.62 -6.97
C LEU A 27 18.08 -22.47 -7.08
N GLY A 28 17.98 -23.73 -7.53
CA GLY A 28 19.12 -24.65 -7.63
C GLY A 28 19.65 -25.11 -6.28
N VAL A 29 18.79 -25.27 -5.28
CA VAL A 29 19.16 -25.67 -3.90
C VAL A 29 18.25 -26.77 -3.37
N SER A 30 18.59 -27.37 -2.21
CA SER A 30 17.74 -28.41 -1.61
C SER A 30 16.44 -27.84 -1.03
N ARG A 31 15.39 -28.68 -0.94
CA ARG A 31 14.13 -28.33 -0.25
C ARG A 31 14.35 -27.92 1.20
N ALA A 32 15.30 -28.57 1.89
CA ALA A 32 15.65 -28.24 3.27
C ALA A 32 16.27 -26.83 3.36
N THR A 33 17.13 -26.47 2.40
CA THR A 33 17.70 -25.12 2.31
C THR A 33 16.61 -24.07 2.13
N VAL A 34 15.64 -24.28 1.23
CA VAL A 34 14.53 -23.34 1.03
C VAL A 34 13.72 -23.16 2.32
N ARG A 35 13.32 -24.24 2.99
CA ARG A 35 12.57 -24.15 4.27
C ARG A 35 13.34 -23.36 5.32
N ALA A 36 14.61 -23.69 5.52
CA ALA A 36 15.45 -22.98 6.49
C ALA A 36 15.60 -21.49 6.17
N ARG A 37 15.66 -21.11 4.88
CA ARG A 37 15.67 -19.70 4.47
C ARG A 37 14.35 -19.01 4.74
N MET A 38 13.21 -19.62 4.37
CA MET A 38 11.88 -19.08 4.64
C MET A 38 11.68 -18.84 6.15
N GLU A 39 11.90 -19.86 6.98
CA GLU A 39 11.76 -19.76 8.44
C GLU A 39 12.68 -18.69 9.04
N ARG A 40 13.89 -18.53 8.50
CA ARG A 40 14.81 -17.48 8.96
C ARG A 40 14.31 -16.09 8.59
N LEU A 41 13.82 -15.89 7.38
CA LEU A 41 13.28 -14.61 6.90
C LEU A 41 12.00 -14.23 7.65
N GLU A 42 11.17 -15.21 8.00
CA GLU A 42 10.00 -15.00 8.85
C GLU A 42 10.40 -14.62 10.27
N ARG A 43 11.34 -15.35 10.88
CA ARG A 43 11.82 -15.06 12.24
C ARG A 43 12.56 -13.73 12.36
N SER A 44 13.27 -13.28 11.31
CA SER A 44 13.93 -11.98 11.30
C SER A 44 12.97 -10.82 11.06
N GLY A 45 11.75 -11.08 10.61
CA GLY A 45 10.80 -10.05 10.19
C GLY A 45 11.06 -9.51 8.79
N ASP A 46 12.01 -10.07 8.03
CA ASP A 46 12.20 -9.75 6.62
C ASP A 46 10.95 -10.16 5.80
N ILE A 47 10.28 -11.25 6.21
CA ILE A 47 8.92 -11.61 5.80
C ILE A 47 7.99 -11.45 7.00
N ILE A 48 7.15 -10.42 6.98
CA ILE A 48 6.19 -10.15 8.06
C ILE A 48 4.96 -11.07 7.96
N GLY A 49 4.63 -11.53 6.76
CA GLY A 49 3.54 -12.48 6.53
C GLY A 49 3.24 -12.66 5.06
N TYR A 50 2.31 -13.58 4.80
CA TYR A 50 1.74 -13.84 3.48
C TYR A 50 0.27 -13.42 3.50
N THR A 51 -0.18 -12.78 2.42
CA THR A 51 -1.55 -12.29 2.33
C THR A 51 -2.19 -12.66 1.00
N VAL A 52 -3.52 -12.75 1.00
CA VAL A 52 -4.31 -12.84 -0.23
C VAL A 52 -4.64 -11.42 -0.66
N VAL A 53 -4.48 -11.13 -1.95
CA VAL A 53 -4.92 -9.85 -2.54
C VAL A 53 -6.13 -10.15 -3.41
N LEU A 54 -7.32 -9.77 -2.95
CA LEU A 54 -8.55 -9.96 -3.72
C LEU A 54 -8.67 -8.87 -4.80
N ARG A 55 -9.44 -9.18 -5.86
CA ARG A 55 -9.81 -8.15 -6.84
C ARG A 55 -10.59 -7.01 -6.18
N ALA A 56 -11.41 -7.30 -5.18
CA ALA A 56 -12.05 -6.27 -4.34
C ALA A 56 -11.00 -5.40 -3.64
N ASP A 57 -10.00 -5.99 -2.96
CA ASP A 57 -8.92 -5.21 -2.30
C ASP A 57 -8.06 -4.37 -3.26
N ALA A 58 -8.01 -4.75 -4.54
CA ALA A 58 -7.27 -4.06 -5.58
C ALA A 58 -8.13 -3.06 -6.40
N VAL A 59 -9.47 -3.19 -6.39
CA VAL A 59 -10.39 -2.54 -7.34
C VAL A 59 -11.68 -1.98 -6.68
N ASP A 60 -11.95 -2.18 -5.39
CA ASP A 60 -13.20 -1.74 -4.72
C ASP A 60 -13.42 -0.23 -4.81
N GLN A 61 -12.33 0.51 -4.95
CA GLN A 61 -12.34 1.93 -5.22
C GLN A 61 -12.36 2.15 -6.74
N ARG A 62 -13.55 2.25 -7.37
CA ARG A 62 -13.66 2.53 -8.81
C ARG A 62 -12.97 3.84 -9.18
N ILE A 63 -13.07 4.82 -8.29
CA ILE A 63 -12.38 6.11 -8.39
C ILE A 63 -11.32 6.14 -7.30
N ARG A 64 -10.09 6.46 -7.67
CA ARG A 64 -8.96 6.58 -6.75
C ARG A 64 -8.28 7.90 -6.96
N GLY A 65 -7.71 8.46 -5.90
CA GLY A 65 -6.92 9.67 -6.02
C GLY A 65 -5.92 9.81 -4.89
N ILE A 66 -4.93 10.67 -5.14
CA ILE A 66 -3.98 11.12 -4.14
C ILE A 66 -4.31 12.57 -3.83
N MET A 67 -4.56 12.86 -2.56
CA MET A 67 -4.77 14.21 -2.05
C MET A 67 -3.54 14.64 -1.26
N LEU A 68 -2.94 15.74 -1.70
CA LEU A 68 -1.86 16.43 -1.02
C LEU A 68 -2.49 17.50 -0.13
N ILE A 69 -2.08 17.57 1.13
CA ILE A 69 -2.70 18.44 2.14
C ILE A 69 -1.65 19.30 2.82
N GLU A 70 -1.95 20.59 2.92
CA GLU A 70 -1.19 21.59 3.67
C GLU A 70 -1.94 21.90 4.96
N ILE A 71 -1.20 22.01 6.06
CA ILE A 71 -1.71 22.13 7.42
C ILE A 71 -1.16 23.39 8.07
N GLU A 72 -2.00 24.12 8.81
CA GLU A 72 -1.54 25.24 9.63
C GLU A 72 -0.87 24.80 10.94
N GLY A 73 0.28 25.42 11.21
CA GLY A 73 0.95 25.35 12.51
C GLY A 73 1.18 23.92 13.01
N HIS A 74 0.66 23.61 14.19
CA HIS A 74 0.85 22.31 14.85
C HIS A 74 -0.40 21.43 14.80
N ALA A 75 -1.26 21.60 13.79
CA ALA A 75 -2.53 20.87 13.68
C ALA A 75 -2.41 19.43 13.15
N ALA A 76 -1.21 18.98 12.75
CA ALA A 76 -0.98 17.71 12.07
C ALA A 76 -1.64 16.51 12.76
N ASP A 77 -1.38 16.30 14.06
CA ASP A 77 -1.93 15.17 14.80
C ASP A 77 -3.46 15.15 14.85
N ARG A 78 -4.08 16.34 14.94
CA ARG A 78 -5.54 16.47 14.94
C ARG A 78 -6.11 16.18 13.56
N VAL A 79 -5.47 16.68 12.50
CA VAL A 79 -5.87 16.44 11.11
C VAL A 79 -5.75 14.95 10.77
N VAL A 80 -4.64 14.29 11.12
CA VAL A 80 -4.45 12.85 10.92
C VAL A 80 -5.53 12.04 11.63
N ARG A 81 -5.87 12.38 12.88
CA ARG A 81 -6.97 11.71 13.60
C ARG A 81 -8.32 11.91 12.91
N ALA A 82 -8.62 13.11 12.42
CA ALA A 82 -9.87 13.39 11.72
C ALA A 82 -9.96 12.63 10.39
N LEU A 83 -8.86 12.60 9.62
CA LEU A 83 -8.76 11.84 8.37
C LEU A 83 -8.93 10.33 8.59
N GLY A 84 -8.41 9.78 9.69
CA GLY A 84 -8.58 8.37 10.04
C GLY A 84 -10.03 7.93 10.29
N GLY A 85 -10.97 8.87 10.43
CA GLY A 85 -12.40 8.58 10.53
C GLY A 85 -13.11 8.40 9.17
N PHE A 86 -12.42 8.60 8.05
CA PHE A 86 -13.00 8.48 6.71
C PHE A 86 -12.75 7.06 6.17
N PRO A 87 -13.80 6.25 5.90
CA PRO A 87 -13.61 4.95 5.26
C PRO A 87 -13.03 5.06 3.84
N GLU A 88 -13.15 6.23 3.21
CA GLU A 88 -12.63 6.51 1.87
C GLU A 88 -11.12 6.76 1.87
N VAL A 89 -10.50 6.99 3.05
CA VAL A 89 -9.06 7.18 3.23
C VAL A 89 -8.41 5.81 3.48
N SER A 90 -7.60 5.34 2.53
CA SER A 90 -6.89 4.05 2.68
C SER A 90 -5.52 4.20 3.34
N THR A 91 -4.85 5.34 3.12
CA THR A 91 -3.48 5.55 3.60
C THR A 91 -3.25 7.04 3.88
N ILE A 92 -2.51 7.34 4.96
CA ILE A 92 -2.04 8.69 5.28
C ILE A 92 -0.53 8.62 5.50
N HIS A 93 0.21 9.49 4.82
CA HIS A 93 1.65 9.63 4.98
C HIS A 93 1.99 11.05 5.40
N THR A 94 2.90 11.21 6.36
CA THR A 94 3.55 12.49 6.65
C THR A 94 4.72 12.71 5.72
N THR A 95 4.93 13.94 5.26
CA THR A 95 6.00 14.29 4.32
C THR A 95 6.77 15.53 4.76
N ASN A 96 8.05 15.59 4.38
CA ASN A 96 8.93 16.74 4.65
C ASN A 96 8.87 17.81 3.53
N GLY A 97 8.03 17.58 2.50
CA GLY A 97 8.00 18.38 1.28
C GLY A 97 7.11 19.62 1.39
N ARG A 98 6.68 20.15 0.24
CA ARG A 98 5.73 21.28 0.18
C ARG A 98 4.41 20.99 0.90
N TRP A 99 3.99 19.74 0.89
CA TRP A 99 2.76 19.28 1.50
C TRP A 99 3.12 18.53 2.79
N ASP A 100 2.29 18.67 3.81
CA ASP A 100 2.50 18.02 5.10
C ASP A 100 2.03 16.57 5.08
N LEU A 101 0.92 16.30 4.36
CA LEU A 101 0.38 14.97 4.20
C LEU A 101 0.17 14.57 2.74
N VAL A 102 0.33 13.28 2.48
CA VAL A 102 -0.13 12.58 1.26
C VAL A 102 -1.17 11.55 1.68
N VAL A 103 -2.38 11.69 1.14
CA VAL A 103 -3.53 10.84 1.47
C VAL A 103 -3.97 10.07 0.24
N GLU A 104 -4.05 8.74 0.36
CA GLU A 104 -4.66 7.90 -0.65
C GLU A 104 -6.17 7.78 -0.38
N LEU A 105 -6.97 8.13 -1.39
CA LEU A 105 -8.41 8.11 -1.35
C LEU A 105 -8.98 7.12 -2.36
N GLY A 106 -10.14 6.58 -2.04
CA GLY A 106 -10.97 5.98 -3.06
C GLY A 106 -12.45 6.01 -2.72
N THR A 107 -13.27 5.92 -3.78
CA THR A 107 -14.73 5.83 -3.70
C THR A 107 -15.33 4.97 -4.81
N ALA A 108 -16.63 4.71 -4.72
CA ALA A 108 -17.39 4.00 -5.75
C ALA A 108 -17.72 4.87 -6.98
N SER A 109 -17.77 6.20 -6.84
CA SER A 109 -18.13 7.13 -7.92
C SER A 109 -17.42 8.49 -7.82
N LEU A 110 -17.39 9.25 -8.92
CA LEU A 110 -16.83 10.60 -8.93
C LEU A 110 -17.63 11.57 -8.05
N THR A 111 -18.94 11.36 -7.94
CA THR A 111 -19.81 12.16 -7.07
C THR A 111 -19.46 11.94 -5.60
N ASP A 112 -19.26 10.69 -5.18
CA ASP A 112 -18.81 10.38 -3.83
C ASP A 112 -17.40 10.93 -3.57
N PHE A 113 -16.52 10.84 -4.58
CA PHE A 113 -15.16 11.37 -4.50
C PHE A 113 -15.16 12.88 -4.22
N ASP A 114 -15.92 13.65 -4.99
CA ASP A 114 -16.08 15.09 -4.79
C ASP A 114 -16.66 15.42 -3.40
N ALA A 115 -17.64 14.65 -2.92
CA ALA A 115 -18.21 14.83 -1.59
C ALA A 115 -17.15 14.61 -0.48
N VAL A 116 -16.30 13.60 -0.62
CA VAL A 116 -15.20 13.33 0.32
C VAL A 116 -14.17 14.45 0.30
N LEU A 117 -13.74 14.92 -0.88
CA LEU A 117 -12.79 16.04 -0.99
C LEU A 117 -13.32 17.30 -0.29
N ARG A 118 -14.61 17.62 -0.47
CA ARG A 118 -15.24 18.76 0.22
C ARG A 118 -15.24 18.57 1.73
N ARG A 119 -15.62 17.39 2.23
CA ARG A 119 -15.62 17.07 3.67
C ARG A 119 -14.21 17.17 4.27
N ILE A 120 -13.18 16.67 3.57
CA ILE A 120 -11.79 16.75 4.01
C ILE A 120 -11.34 18.21 4.09
N ARG A 121 -11.61 19.03 3.06
CA ARG A 121 -11.22 20.45 3.02
C ARG A 121 -11.81 21.29 4.17
N LEU A 122 -12.88 20.82 4.81
CA LEU A 122 -13.51 21.49 5.95
C LEU A 122 -12.89 21.10 7.31
N ILE A 123 -11.94 20.17 7.35
CA ILE A 123 -11.26 19.79 8.58
C ILE A 123 -10.41 20.97 9.08
N ALA A 124 -10.69 21.40 10.31
CA ALA A 124 -9.95 22.49 10.95
C ALA A 124 -8.45 22.16 11.07
N GLY A 125 -7.63 23.04 10.51
CA GLY A 125 -6.19 22.85 10.38
C GLY A 125 -5.73 22.62 8.95
N ILE A 126 -6.62 22.30 8.01
CA ILE A 126 -6.27 22.20 6.59
C ILE A 126 -6.37 23.58 5.93
N THR A 127 -5.26 24.05 5.38
CA THR A 127 -5.17 25.37 4.71
C THR A 127 -5.15 25.25 3.19
N GLY A 128 -4.70 24.11 2.67
CA GLY A 128 -4.55 23.88 1.24
C GLY A 128 -4.72 22.42 0.89
N SER A 129 -5.17 22.15 -0.33
CA SER A 129 -5.11 20.81 -0.89
C SER A 129 -5.03 20.80 -2.41
N GLU A 130 -4.34 19.78 -2.92
CA GLU A 130 -4.29 19.44 -4.34
C GLU A 130 -4.68 17.97 -4.49
N THR A 131 -5.40 17.61 -5.56
CA THR A 131 -5.86 16.24 -5.75
C THR A 131 -5.61 15.77 -7.16
N SER A 132 -5.00 14.60 -7.28
CA SER A 132 -4.78 13.91 -8.55
C SER A 132 -5.61 12.63 -8.60
N LEU A 133 -6.49 12.52 -9.60
CA LEU A 133 -7.20 11.27 -9.89
C LEU A 133 -6.25 10.27 -10.55
N LEU A 134 -6.28 9.02 -10.08
CA LEU A 134 -5.47 7.93 -10.64
C LEU A 134 -6.22 7.29 -11.81
N LEU A 135 -5.82 7.65 -13.04
CA LEU A 135 -6.50 7.19 -14.26
C LEU A 135 -6.20 5.72 -14.60
N ALA A 136 -4.92 5.35 -14.58
CA ALA A 136 -4.46 4.00 -14.87
C ALA A 136 -3.26 3.67 -13.98
N THR A 137 -3.05 2.38 -13.70
CA THR A 137 -1.87 1.89 -12.99
C THR A 137 -1.10 0.93 -13.89
N PRO A 138 -0.19 1.43 -14.75
CA PRO A 138 0.56 0.59 -15.70
C PRO A 138 1.46 -0.45 -15.01
N ARG A 139 1.88 -0.18 -13.77
CA ARG A 139 2.72 -1.07 -12.98
C ARG A 139 2.37 -0.93 -11.49
N THR A 140 2.30 -2.06 -10.79
CA THR A 140 2.22 -2.12 -9.33
C THR A 140 3.02 -3.30 -8.83
N THR A 141 3.58 -3.19 -7.63
CA THR A 141 4.22 -4.30 -6.91
C THR A 141 3.23 -5.05 -6.01
N ARG A 142 2.03 -4.48 -5.78
CA ARG A 142 0.89 -5.23 -5.24
C ARG A 142 0.41 -6.24 -6.29
N ALA A 143 -0.18 -7.36 -5.87
CA ALA A 143 -0.42 -8.54 -6.71
C ALA A 143 -0.88 -8.23 -8.14
N ARG A 144 -0.38 -8.99 -9.11
CA ARG A 144 -0.79 -8.83 -10.51
C ARG A 144 -2.28 -9.13 -10.64
N LEU A 145 -3.06 -8.11 -10.98
CA LEU A 145 -4.39 -8.30 -11.55
C LEU A 145 -4.19 -9.01 -12.90
N THR A 146 -4.53 -10.29 -12.96
CA THR A 146 -4.67 -11.05 -14.21
C THR A 146 -6.13 -11.08 -14.64
#